data_AF-A0A1F9LF53-F1
#
_entry.id   AF-A0A1F9LF53-F1
#
_cell.length_a   1.000
_cell.length_b   1.000
_cell.length_c   1.000
_cell.angle_alpha   90.00
_cell.angle_beta   90.00
_cell.angle_gamma   90.00
#
_symmetry.space_group_name_H-M   'P 1'
#
loop_
_entity.id
_entity.type
_entity.pdbx_description
1 polymer ?
#
loop_
_entity_poly.entity_id
_entity_poly.type
_entity_poly.pdbx_seq_one_letter_code
_entity_poly.pdbx_strand_id
1 'polypeptide(L)'
;MGEKISRSYGYIIVFLILAIGAVLAGRYLLGTKNEPVGLRPPLEGKSGEAEEKDRRIQELASQIAQMRKELEENSSKTAELQTRLEQATQALSSTEQKLKKAIRQAERPAATPRQPQEKVASKPVEPAASPGWSRPAEPGSYEIIRSTSVFAEPSSFSRKVSAINKGTRVTVVGSVGEWLEVRSKHGNPPGFIRRDDAMFVANRD
;
A
#
# COMPACT_ATOMS: atom_id res chain seq x y z
N MET A 1 -35.53 11.80 -16.04
CA MET A 1 -35.21 12.61 -14.84
C MET A 1 -33.90 13.31 -15.11
N GLY A 2 -33.91 14.64 -15.26
CA GLY A 2 -32.72 15.42 -15.63
C GLY A 2 -31.89 15.75 -14.40
N GLU A 3 -30.64 15.28 -14.37
CA GLU A 3 -29.65 15.66 -13.37
C GLU A 3 -29.40 17.17 -13.44
N LYS A 4 -29.75 17.88 -12.37
CA LYS A 4 -29.35 19.25 -12.16
C LYS A 4 -27.85 19.26 -11.87
N ILE A 5 -27.05 19.43 -12.92
CA ILE A 5 -25.65 19.85 -12.78
C ILE A 5 -25.68 21.16 -11.98
N SER A 6 -25.27 21.07 -10.71
CA SER A 6 -25.24 22.23 -9.81
C SER A 6 -24.38 23.31 -10.45
N ARG A 7 -24.91 24.54 -10.55
CA ARG A 7 -24.26 25.67 -11.24
C ARG A 7 -22.80 25.89 -10.79
N SER A 8 -22.47 25.53 -9.56
CA SER A 8 -21.10 25.53 -9.04
C SER A 8 -20.12 24.65 -9.83
N TYR A 9 -20.54 23.48 -10.33
CA TYR A 9 -19.70 22.61 -11.17
C TYR A 9 -19.46 23.22 -12.56
N GLY A 10 -20.42 23.95 -13.10
CA GLY A 10 -20.25 24.68 -14.37
C GLY A 10 -19.10 25.70 -14.28
N TYR A 11 -19.04 26.46 -13.19
CA TYR A 11 -17.95 27.43 -12.98
C TYR A 11 -16.60 26.76 -12.73
N ILE A 12 -16.56 25.64 -12.00
CA ILE A 12 -15.32 24.90 -11.77
C ILE A 12 -14.73 24.37 -13.08
N ILE A 13 -15.58 23.82 -13.97
CA ILE A 13 -15.13 23.30 -15.27
C ILE A 13 -14.65 24.44 -16.18
N VAL A 14 -15.38 25.56 -16.24
CA VAL A 14 -14.96 26.73 -17.04
C VAL A 14 -13.64 27.31 -16.51
N PHE A 15 -13.47 27.40 -15.19
CA PHE A 15 -12.23 27.91 -14.60
C PHE A 15 -11.04 26.99 -14.86
N LEU A 16 -11.27 25.67 -14.84
CA LEU A 16 -10.25 24.68 -15.11
C LEU A 16 -9.81 24.70 -16.59
N ILE A 17 -10.75 24.88 -17.53
CA ILE A 17 -10.44 25.06 -18.95
C ILE A 17 -9.69 26.38 -19.19
N LEU A 18 -10.09 27.48 -18.56
CA LEU A 18 -9.38 28.76 -18.65
C LEU A 18 -7.96 28.70 -18.08
N ALA A 19 -7.77 28.03 -16.93
CA ALA A 19 -6.46 27.85 -16.32
C ALA A 19 -5.52 27.04 -17.22
N ILE A 20 -6.02 25.96 -17.82
CA ILE A 20 -5.26 25.14 -18.78
C ILE A 20 -4.90 25.98 -20.02
N GLY A 21 -5.87 26.72 -20.57
CA GLY A 21 -5.64 27.61 -21.71
C GLY A 21 -4.59 28.68 -21.44
N ALA A 22 -4.60 29.29 -20.26
CA ALA A 22 -3.61 30.29 -19.84
C ALA A 22 -2.20 29.71 -19.68
N VAL A 23 -2.07 28.47 -19.17
CA VAL A 23 -0.77 27.79 -19.04
C VAL A 23 -0.21 27.40 -20.41
N LEU A 24 -1.05 26.93 -21.33
CA LEU A 24 -0.66 26.62 -22.71
C LEU A 24 -0.29 27.88 -23.49
N ALA A 25 -1.08 28.96 -23.39
CA ALA A 25 -0.79 30.24 -24.02
C ALA A 25 0.47 30.90 -23.43
N GLY A 26 0.65 30.82 -22.11
CA GLY A 26 1.85 31.31 -21.42
C GLY A 26 3.13 30.60 -21.86
N ARG A 27 3.06 29.29 -22.13
CA ARG A 27 4.19 28.53 -22.73
C ARG A 27 4.42 28.83 -24.21
N TYR A 28 3.40 29.25 -24.95
CA TYR A 28 3.53 29.57 -26.37
C TYR A 28 4.00 31.02 -26.63
N LEU A 29 3.64 31.98 -25.77
CA LEU A 29 4.02 33.39 -25.93
C LEU A 29 5.36 33.79 -25.31
N LEU A 30 6.03 32.90 -24.58
CA LEU A 30 7.41 33.13 -24.10
C LEU A 30 8.50 32.69 -25.09
N GLY A 31 8.12 32.28 -26.31
CA GLY A 31 9.03 31.80 -27.35
C GLY A 31 9.37 32.79 -28.47
N THR A 32 8.77 33.99 -28.51
CA THR A 32 8.96 34.94 -29.62
C THR A 32 9.11 36.39 -29.12
N LYS A 33 10.31 36.76 -28.68
CA LYS A 33 10.72 38.16 -28.59
C LYS A 33 12.04 38.36 -29.34
N ASN A 34 11.88 38.80 -30.59
CA ASN A 34 12.63 39.86 -31.24
C ASN A 34 14.16 39.68 -31.36
N GLU A 35 14.61 39.23 -32.53
CA GLU A 35 15.93 39.59 -33.05
C GLU A 35 15.84 41.00 -33.71
N PRO A 36 16.48 42.04 -33.14
CA PRO A 36 17.00 43.11 -33.96
C PRO A 36 18.32 42.63 -34.58
N VAL A 37 18.37 42.68 -35.90
CA VAL A 37 19.57 42.63 -36.73
C VAL A 37 20.68 43.46 -36.07
N GLY A 38 21.63 42.77 -35.46
CA GLY A 38 22.72 43.35 -34.70
C GLY A 38 23.94 42.48 -34.88
N LEU A 39 24.82 42.94 -35.76
CA LEU A 39 26.26 42.70 -35.82
C LEU A 39 26.79 41.44 -35.14
N ARG A 40 27.37 40.54 -35.96
CA ARG A 40 28.47 39.61 -35.64
C ARG A 40 28.74 39.38 -34.14
N PRO A 41 28.40 38.23 -33.55
CA PRO A 41 28.93 37.90 -32.24
C PRO A 41 30.40 37.44 -32.36
N PRO A 42 31.26 37.86 -31.42
CA PRO A 42 32.65 37.41 -31.33
C PRO A 42 32.68 35.92 -30.95
N LEU A 43 33.63 35.18 -31.52
CA LEU A 43 33.77 33.72 -31.38
C LEU A 43 34.26 33.24 -29.99
N GLU A 44 34.21 34.08 -28.96
CA GLU A 44 34.85 33.80 -27.66
C GLU A 44 33.91 33.21 -26.58
N GLY A 45 32.58 33.18 -26.80
CA GLY A 45 31.61 32.68 -25.82
C GLY A 45 31.04 31.27 -26.06
N LYS A 46 31.28 30.67 -27.24
CA LYS A 46 30.64 29.40 -27.65
C LYS A 46 31.34 28.14 -27.15
N SER A 47 32.63 28.23 -26.83
CA SER A 47 33.45 27.11 -26.33
C SER A 47 32.96 26.61 -24.97
N GLY A 48 32.72 27.51 -24.02
CA GLY A 48 32.20 27.12 -22.69
C GLY A 48 30.79 26.52 -22.72
N GLU A 49 29.93 27.00 -23.63
CA GLU A 49 28.58 26.46 -23.79
C GLU A 49 28.57 25.05 -24.41
N ALA A 50 29.53 24.76 -25.30
CA ALA A 50 29.72 23.42 -25.85
C ALA A 50 30.19 22.44 -24.75
N GLU A 51 31.18 22.85 -23.95
CA GLU A 51 31.67 22.02 -22.83
C GLU A 51 30.59 21.75 -21.77
N GLU A 52 29.71 22.72 -21.50
CA GLU A 52 28.58 22.52 -20.59
C GLU A 52 27.57 21.51 -21.14
N LYS A 53 27.28 21.57 -22.45
CA LYS A 53 26.41 20.60 -23.12
C LYS A 53 27.02 19.20 -23.11
N ASP A 54 28.32 19.06 -23.31
CA ASP A 54 29.01 17.78 -23.24
C ASP A 54 28.90 17.15 -21.84
N ARG A 55 29.03 17.96 -20.78
CA ARG A 55 28.80 17.50 -19.40
C ARG A 55 27.38 17.00 -19.18
N ARG A 56 26.37 17.75 -19.68
CA ARG A 56 24.96 17.33 -19.58
C ARG A 56 24.68 16.06 -20.36
N ILE A 57 25.29 15.88 -21.55
CA ILE A 57 25.17 14.64 -22.32
C ILE A 57 25.75 13.47 -21.54
N GLN A 58 26.90 13.65 -20.90
CA GLN A 58 27.53 12.62 -20.09
C GLN A 58 26.67 12.25 -18.86
N GLU A 59 26.07 13.25 -18.21
CA GLU A 59 25.14 13.06 -17.10
C GLU A 59 23.88 12.31 -17.56
N LEU A 60 23.26 12.73 -18.66
CA LEU A 60 22.08 12.06 -19.23
C LEU A 60 22.40 10.62 -19.62
N ALA A 61 23.57 10.35 -20.18
CA ALA A 61 24.01 9.00 -20.50
C ALA A 61 24.11 8.12 -19.24
N SER A 62 24.62 8.69 -18.14
CA SER A 62 24.68 8.00 -16.84
C SER A 62 23.28 7.72 -16.27
N GLN A 63 22.34 8.67 -16.41
CA GLN A 63 20.95 8.49 -15.98
C GLN A 63 20.26 7.39 -16.80
N ILE A 64 20.48 7.34 -18.12
CA ILE A 64 19.93 6.28 -18.98
C ILE A 64 20.47 4.91 -18.55
N ALA A 65 21.76 4.81 -18.23
CA ALA A 65 22.36 3.57 -17.75
C ALA A 65 21.78 3.14 -16.38
N GLN A 66 21.59 4.09 -15.46
CA GLN A 66 20.94 3.81 -14.17
C GLN A 66 19.49 3.36 -14.35
N MET A 67 18.68 4.06 -15.14
CA MET A 67 17.29 3.68 -15.35
C MET A 67 17.16 2.28 -15.96
N ARG A 68 18.05 1.91 -16.90
CA ARG A 68 18.07 0.55 -17.45
C ARG A 68 18.36 -0.49 -16.38
N LYS A 69 19.33 -0.21 -15.51
CA LYS A 69 19.68 -1.09 -14.39
C LYS A 69 18.53 -1.24 -13.40
N GLU A 70 17.83 -0.14 -13.07
CA GLU A 70 16.64 -0.20 -12.22
C GLU A 70 15.50 -0.98 -12.87
N LEU A 71 15.32 -0.86 -14.19
CA LEU A 71 14.32 -1.63 -14.92
C LEU A 71 14.62 -3.14 -14.86
N GLU A 72 15.89 -3.52 -15.06
CA GLU A 72 16.35 -4.90 -14.91
C GLU A 72 16.15 -5.41 -13.48
N GLU A 73 16.56 -4.66 -12.47
CA GLU A 73 16.37 -5.04 -11.07
C GLU A 73 14.88 -5.19 -10.73
N ASN A 74 14.05 -4.22 -11.12
CA ASN A 74 12.62 -4.26 -10.86
C ASN A 74 11.95 -5.44 -11.60
N SER A 75 12.36 -5.71 -12.85
CA SER A 75 11.87 -6.88 -13.59
C SER A 75 12.25 -8.20 -12.92
N SER A 76 13.46 -8.30 -12.37
CA SER A 76 13.89 -9.50 -11.63
C SER A 76 13.06 -9.71 -10.36
N LYS A 77 12.74 -8.64 -9.63
CA LYS A 77 11.82 -8.68 -8.48
C LYS A 77 10.42 -9.14 -8.89
N THR A 78 9.90 -8.65 -10.03
CA THR A 78 8.60 -9.11 -10.51
C THR A 78 8.59 -10.59 -10.88
N ALA A 79 9.67 -11.09 -11.50
CA ALA A 79 9.82 -12.50 -11.83
C ALA A 79 9.86 -13.37 -10.56
N GLU A 80 10.61 -12.95 -9.53
CA GLU A 80 10.67 -13.65 -8.25
C GLU A 80 9.29 -13.73 -7.57
N LEU A 81 8.55 -12.61 -7.53
CA LEU A 81 7.20 -12.58 -6.96
C LEU A 81 6.25 -13.52 -7.69
N GLN A 82 6.32 -13.55 -9.02
CA GLN A 82 5.53 -14.46 -9.83
C GLN A 82 5.86 -15.92 -9.50
N THR A 83 7.14 -16.29 -9.42
CA THR A 83 7.55 -17.64 -9.03
C THR A 83 7.09 -18.00 -7.61
N ARG A 84 7.16 -17.07 -6.65
CA ARG A 84 6.65 -17.30 -5.28
C ARG A 84 5.14 -17.55 -5.26
N LEU A 85 4.37 -16.84 -6.09
CA LEU A 85 2.93 -17.06 -6.23
C LEU A 85 2.62 -18.45 -6.80
N GLU A 86 3.38 -18.89 -7.81
CA GLU A 86 3.24 -20.23 -8.39
C GLU A 86 3.60 -21.31 -7.37
N GLN A 87 4.70 -21.14 -6.64
CA GLN A 87 5.10 -22.06 -5.56
C GLN A 87 4.03 -22.16 -4.46
N ALA A 88 3.46 -21.02 -4.04
CA ALA A 88 2.39 -21.00 -3.06
C ALA A 88 1.13 -21.73 -3.58
N THR A 89 0.76 -21.50 -4.84
CA THR A 89 -0.38 -22.15 -5.49
C THR A 89 -0.18 -23.67 -5.59
N GLN A 90 1.02 -24.12 -5.94
CA GLN A 90 1.35 -25.54 -6.02
C GLN A 90 1.35 -26.20 -4.63
N ALA A 91 1.87 -25.52 -3.61
CA ALA A 91 1.82 -26.00 -2.24
C ALA A 91 0.37 -26.20 -1.78
N LEU A 92 -0.50 -25.22 -2.04
CA LEU A 92 -1.93 -25.31 -1.70
C LEU A 92 -2.61 -26.50 -2.38
N SER A 93 -2.44 -26.67 -3.69
CA SER A 93 -3.03 -27.82 -4.40
C SER A 93 -2.52 -29.18 -3.86
N SER A 94 -1.23 -29.27 -3.50
CA SER A 94 -0.68 -30.48 -2.87
C SER A 94 -1.29 -30.75 -1.49
N THR A 95 -1.56 -29.70 -0.71
CA THR A 95 -2.21 -29.83 0.60
C THR A 95 -3.68 -30.21 0.47
N GLU A 96 -4.41 -29.65 -0.50
CA GLU A 96 -5.79 -30.03 -0.79
C GLU A 96 -5.91 -31.49 -1.21
N GLN A 97 -5.01 -31.97 -2.08
CA GLN A 97 -4.98 -33.39 -2.48
C GLN A 97 -4.72 -34.32 -1.29
N LYS A 98 -3.77 -33.96 -0.41
CA LYS A 98 -3.50 -34.71 0.82
C LYS A 98 -4.72 -34.73 1.75
N LEU A 99 -5.36 -33.58 1.93
CA LEU A 99 -6.58 -33.46 2.75
C LEU A 99 -7.71 -34.33 2.19
N LYS A 100 -7.95 -34.26 0.87
CA LYS A 100 -8.96 -35.08 0.18
C LYS A 100 -8.68 -36.57 0.32
N LYS A 101 -7.40 -36.98 0.28
CA LYS A 101 -7.00 -38.38 0.51
C LYS A 101 -7.24 -38.80 1.96
N ALA A 102 -6.93 -37.94 2.93
CA ALA A 102 -7.16 -38.19 4.34
C ALA A 102 -8.66 -38.30 4.67
N ILE A 103 -9.50 -37.42 4.11
CA ILE A 103 -10.97 -37.47 4.27
C ILE A 103 -11.53 -38.80 3.74
N ARG A 104 -11.10 -39.23 2.54
CA ARG A 104 -11.52 -40.53 1.98
C ARG A 104 -11.09 -41.74 2.82
N GLN A 105 -9.97 -41.63 3.54
CA GLN A 105 -9.53 -42.68 4.47
C GLN A 105 -10.36 -42.69 5.76
N ALA A 106 -10.79 -41.52 6.22
CA ALA A 106 -11.69 -41.39 7.38
C ALA A 106 -13.14 -41.83 7.06
N GLU A 107 -13.60 -41.72 5.81
CA GLU A 107 -14.91 -42.20 5.36
C GLU A 107 -14.97 -43.71 5.06
N ARG A 108 -13.86 -44.45 5.12
CA ARG A 108 -13.90 -45.91 4.96
C ARG A 108 -14.61 -46.50 6.20
N PRO A 109 -15.76 -47.18 6.05
CA PRO A 109 -16.73 -47.36 7.12
C PRO A 109 -16.17 -48.14 8.32
N ALA A 110 -16.42 -47.58 9.50
CA ALA A 110 -16.32 -48.26 10.78
C ALA A 110 -17.28 -49.46 10.81
N ALA A 111 -16.73 -50.66 10.80
CA ALA A 111 -17.36 -51.81 11.43
C ALA A 111 -16.92 -51.84 12.91
N THR A 112 -17.88 -51.58 13.80
CA THR A 112 -17.90 -51.42 15.29
C THR A 112 -17.38 -52.64 16.09
N PRO A 113 -17.34 -52.70 17.45
CA PRO A 113 -17.45 -51.68 18.52
C PRO A 113 -16.44 -51.83 19.71
N ARG A 114 -16.30 -50.78 20.56
CA ARG A 114 -16.52 -50.79 22.04
C ARG A 114 -15.86 -49.59 22.72
N GLN A 115 -16.69 -48.82 23.42
CA GLN A 115 -16.28 -47.97 24.55
C GLN A 115 -15.57 -48.83 25.62
N PRO A 116 -14.62 -48.24 26.34
CA PRO A 116 -14.89 -48.02 27.77
C PRO A 116 -15.06 -46.52 28.07
N GLN A 117 -16.23 -46.15 28.60
CA GLN A 117 -16.33 -44.97 29.45
C GLN A 117 -15.56 -45.29 30.73
N GLU A 118 -14.41 -44.65 30.92
CA GLU A 118 -13.81 -44.53 32.25
C GLU A 118 -13.98 -43.08 32.72
N LYS A 119 -14.88 -42.96 33.67
CA LYS A 119 -15.28 -41.78 34.42
C LYS A 119 -14.08 -41.21 35.20
N VAL A 120 -13.54 -40.07 34.79
CA VAL A 120 -12.95 -39.09 35.73
C VAL A 120 -13.15 -37.68 35.19
N ALA A 121 -13.87 -36.86 35.96
CA ALA A 121 -13.96 -35.43 35.75
C ALA A 121 -12.57 -34.78 35.81
N SER A 122 -12.22 -33.98 34.81
CA SER A 122 -11.30 -32.84 34.92
C SER A 122 -11.36 -32.02 33.63
N LYS A 123 -11.90 -30.81 33.75
CA LYS A 123 -11.65 -29.59 32.95
C LYS A 123 -10.84 -29.79 31.65
N PRO A 124 -11.35 -29.45 30.46
CA PRO A 124 -10.50 -29.36 29.28
C PRO A 124 -9.46 -28.26 29.52
N VAL A 125 -8.23 -28.66 29.84
CA VAL A 125 -7.06 -27.82 29.60
C VAL A 125 -6.91 -27.78 28.09
N GLU A 126 -7.34 -26.65 27.57
CA GLU A 126 -7.12 -26.15 26.23
C GLU A 126 -5.68 -26.47 25.76
N PRO A 127 -5.52 -27.28 24.69
CA PRO A 127 -4.22 -27.59 24.14
C PRO A 127 -3.55 -26.33 23.58
N ALA A 128 -2.50 -25.90 24.28
CA ALA A 128 -1.33 -25.20 23.78
C ALA A 128 -1.57 -24.02 22.82
N ALA A 129 -1.67 -22.85 23.45
CA ALA A 129 -1.10 -21.58 23.01
C ALA A 129 -0.26 -21.67 21.70
N SER A 130 -0.82 -21.09 20.64
CA SER A 130 -0.04 -20.61 19.49
C SER A 130 1.01 -19.60 19.97
N PRO A 131 2.18 -19.51 19.30
CA PRO A 131 3.26 -18.64 19.75
C PRO A 131 2.83 -17.16 19.71
N GLY A 132 2.55 -16.60 20.89
CA GLY A 132 2.98 -15.24 21.24
C GLY A 132 2.37 -14.03 20.54
N TRP A 133 1.12 -14.05 20.03
CA TRP A 133 0.45 -12.82 19.56
C TRP A 133 -0.93 -12.52 20.15
N SER A 134 -1.35 -13.23 21.19
CA SER A 134 -2.66 -13.01 21.83
C SER A 134 -2.60 -12.08 23.04
N ARG A 135 -1.67 -11.12 23.08
CA ARG A 135 -1.88 -9.99 24.00
C ARG A 135 -2.98 -9.10 23.41
N PRO A 136 -4.07 -8.83 24.15
CA PRO A 136 -4.96 -7.73 23.81
C PRO A 136 -4.09 -6.48 23.61
N ALA A 137 -4.34 -5.72 22.55
CA ALA A 137 -3.66 -4.45 22.40
C ALA A 137 -4.04 -3.57 23.59
N GLU A 138 -3.04 -3.05 24.28
CA GLU A 138 -3.23 -2.11 25.38
C GLU A 138 -3.98 -0.89 24.84
N PRO A 139 -5.10 -0.46 25.44
CA PRO A 139 -5.75 0.77 25.03
C PRO A 139 -4.79 1.94 25.25
N GLY A 140 -4.55 2.73 24.20
CA GLY A 140 -3.58 3.82 24.30
C GLY A 140 -3.19 4.44 22.96
N SER A 141 -2.10 5.19 22.96
CA SER A 141 -1.60 5.86 21.76
C SER A 141 -0.73 4.92 20.95
N TYR A 142 -1.05 4.78 19.67
CA TYR A 142 -0.26 4.02 18.70
C TYR A 142 0.20 4.96 17.59
N GLU A 143 1.39 4.70 17.06
CA GLU A 143 1.92 5.38 15.88
C GLU A 143 1.93 4.41 14.71
N ILE A 144 1.40 4.88 13.58
CA ILE A 144 1.38 4.12 12.34
C ILE A 144 2.79 4.09 11.76
N ILE A 145 3.42 2.91 11.72
CA ILE A 145 4.78 2.75 11.19
C ILE A 145 4.78 2.51 9.68
N ARG A 146 3.65 2.08 9.11
CA ARG A 146 3.46 1.81 7.68
C ARG A 146 2.16 2.42 7.20
N SER A 147 2.17 3.07 6.03
CA SER A 147 0.94 3.63 5.46
C SER A 147 -0.11 2.53 5.29
N THR A 148 -1.25 2.68 5.97
CA THR A 148 -2.28 1.65 6.08
C THR A 148 -3.66 2.23 5.82
N SER A 149 -4.62 1.38 5.50
CA SER A 149 -6.02 1.77 5.31
C SER A 149 -6.83 1.41 6.55
N VAL A 150 -7.73 2.30 6.94
CA VAL A 150 -8.74 2.05 7.96
C VAL A 150 -9.93 1.37 7.30
N PHE A 151 -10.36 0.25 7.87
CA PHE A 151 -11.51 -0.53 7.42
C PHE A 151 -12.70 -0.33 8.35
N ALA A 152 -13.92 -0.47 7.83
CA ALA A 152 -15.14 -0.31 8.62
C ALA A 152 -15.34 -1.49 9.61
N GLU A 153 -14.84 -2.67 9.26
CA GLU A 153 -14.92 -3.89 10.04
C GLU A 153 -13.53 -4.53 10.15
N PRO A 154 -13.31 -5.47 11.10
CA PRO A 154 -12.07 -6.23 11.23
C PRO A 154 -11.91 -7.27 10.11
N SER A 155 -11.88 -6.80 8.85
CA SER A 155 -11.74 -7.62 7.65
C SER A 155 -11.04 -6.86 6.53
N SER A 156 -10.12 -7.56 5.84
CA SER A 156 -9.40 -7.02 4.67
C SER A 156 -10.29 -6.81 3.44
N PHE A 157 -11.48 -7.41 3.43
CA PHE A 157 -12.46 -7.26 2.36
C PHE A 157 -13.51 -6.19 2.67
N SER A 158 -13.48 -5.60 3.88
CA SER A 158 -14.43 -4.56 4.26
C SER A 158 -14.15 -3.26 3.51
N ARG A 159 -15.12 -2.34 3.54
CA ARG A 159 -15.00 -1.02 2.90
C ARG A 159 -13.85 -0.25 3.55
N LYS A 160 -12.94 0.26 2.71
CA LYS A 160 -11.92 1.22 3.15
C LYS A 160 -12.61 2.54 3.48
N VAL A 161 -12.48 2.95 4.73
CA VAL A 161 -13.07 4.17 5.27
C VAL A 161 -12.12 5.35 5.07
N SER A 162 -10.82 5.12 5.28
CA SER A 162 -9.80 6.16 5.12
C SER A 162 -8.41 5.56 4.89
N ALA A 163 -7.47 6.36 4.41
CA ALA A 163 -6.06 6.00 4.30
C ALA A 163 -5.25 6.85 5.29
N ILE A 164 -4.40 6.19 6.08
CA ILE A 164 -3.55 6.82 7.07
C ILE A 164 -2.09 6.61 6.68
N ASN A 165 -1.33 7.71 6.65
CA ASN A 165 0.09 7.67 6.33
C ASN A 165 0.92 7.28 7.55
N LYS A 166 2.12 6.73 7.30
CA LYS A 166 3.14 6.52 8.34
C LYS A 166 3.39 7.80 9.15
N GLY A 167 3.72 7.65 10.42
CA GLY A 167 3.93 8.72 11.40
C GLY A 167 2.64 9.30 11.98
N THR A 168 1.47 8.84 11.55
CA THR A 168 0.20 9.32 12.12
C THR A 168 -0.04 8.66 13.47
N ARG A 169 -0.39 9.45 14.49
CA ARG A 169 -0.76 8.93 15.80
C ARG A 169 -2.26 8.68 15.88
N VAL A 170 -2.64 7.50 16.35
CA VAL A 170 -4.02 7.05 16.52
C VAL A 170 -4.24 6.58 17.95
N THR A 171 -5.46 6.74 18.44
CA THR A 171 -5.86 6.19 19.73
C THR A 171 -6.52 4.83 19.48
N VAL A 172 -5.94 3.79 20.04
CA VAL A 172 -6.49 2.43 20.00
C VAL A 172 -7.34 2.23 21.26
N VAL A 173 -8.58 1.83 21.07
CA VAL A 173 -9.52 1.56 22.18
C VAL A 173 -9.59 0.08 22.53
N GLY A 174 -9.17 -0.78 21.61
CA GLY A 174 -9.12 -2.22 21.80
C GLY A 174 -8.59 -2.95 20.57
N SER A 175 -8.62 -4.28 20.62
CA SER A 175 -8.24 -5.11 19.49
C SER A 175 -9.14 -6.33 19.35
N VAL A 176 -9.39 -6.72 18.11
CA VAL A 176 -10.13 -7.92 17.73
C VAL A 176 -9.20 -8.79 16.87
N GLY A 177 -8.56 -9.78 17.48
CA GLY A 177 -7.53 -10.58 16.82
C GLY A 177 -6.36 -9.71 16.33
N GLU A 178 -6.12 -9.70 15.02
CA GLU A 178 -5.07 -8.92 14.35
C GLU A 178 -5.48 -7.47 14.00
N TRP A 179 -6.67 -7.06 14.43
CA TRP A 179 -7.22 -5.74 14.14
C TRP A 179 -7.20 -4.86 15.37
N LEU A 180 -6.74 -3.63 15.21
CA LEU A 180 -6.81 -2.58 16.22
C LEU A 180 -7.99 -1.68 15.90
N GLU A 181 -8.89 -1.54 16.87
CA GLU A 181 -9.96 -0.57 16.78
C GLU A 181 -9.38 0.81 17.10
N VAL A 182 -9.34 1.66 16.10
CA VAL A 182 -8.83 3.02 16.19
C VAL A 182 -9.95 4.03 16.20
N ARG A 183 -9.81 4.98 17.11
CA ARG A 183 -10.66 6.18 17.17
C ARG A 183 -9.81 7.39 16.86
N SER A 184 -10.22 8.16 15.86
CA SER A 184 -9.56 9.43 15.56
C SER A 184 -10.07 10.52 16.49
N LYS A 185 -9.14 11.33 17.03
CA LYS A 185 -9.46 12.53 17.83
C LYS A 185 -10.01 13.68 16.96
N HIS A 186 -9.74 13.65 15.65
CA HIS A 186 -10.02 14.76 14.72
C HIS A 186 -11.28 14.55 13.86
N GLY A 187 -12.24 13.73 14.32
CA GLY A 187 -13.54 13.59 13.65
C GLY A 187 -13.58 12.61 12.47
N ASN A 188 -12.52 11.82 12.25
CA ASN A 188 -12.60 10.70 11.30
C ASN A 188 -13.42 9.56 11.92
N PRO A 189 -14.27 8.88 11.11
CA PRO A 189 -15.04 7.73 11.56
C PRO A 189 -14.14 6.66 12.22
N PRO A 190 -14.62 6.00 13.29
CA PRO A 190 -13.91 4.90 13.90
C PRO A 190 -13.73 3.76 12.88
N GLY A 191 -12.67 2.99 13.05
CA GLY A 191 -12.47 1.82 12.20
C GLY A 191 -11.33 0.95 12.67
N PHE A 192 -10.96 0.00 11.83
CA PHE A 192 -10.03 -1.06 12.14
C PHE A 192 -8.79 -0.95 11.27
N ILE A 193 -7.62 -1.02 11.90
CA ILE A 193 -6.33 -1.11 11.20
C ILE A 193 -5.65 -2.41 11.59
N ARG A 194 -4.67 -2.86 10.80
CA ARG A 194 -3.90 -4.05 11.18
C ARG A 194 -2.90 -3.73 12.28
N ARG A 195 -2.75 -4.66 13.21
CA ARG A 195 -1.82 -4.56 14.33
C ARG A 195 -0.37 -4.40 13.86
N ASP A 196 0.03 -5.07 12.79
CA ASP A 196 1.39 -4.98 12.22
C ASP A 196 1.76 -3.61 11.63
N ASP A 197 0.77 -2.76 11.37
CA ASP A 197 0.98 -1.43 10.79
C ASP A 197 1.11 -0.33 11.86
N ALA A 198 0.88 -0.66 13.12
CA ALA A 198 0.86 0.27 14.23
C ALA A 198 1.73 -0.21 15.40
N MET A 199 2.52 0.71 15.96
CA MET A 199 3.37 0.46 17.12
C MET A 199 2.82 1.21 18.33
N PHE A 200 2.75 0.54 19.49
CA PHE A 200 2.36 1.19 20.73
C PHE A 200 3.40 2.24 21.10
N VAL A 201 2.94 3.48 21.30
CA VAL A 201 3.77 4.57 21.80
C VAL A 201 3.31 4.84 23.22
N ALA A 202 4.02 4.26 24.19
CA ALA A 202 3.86 4.63 25.58
C ALA A 202 4.22 6.11 25.71
N ASN A 203 3.26 6.95 26.11
CA ASN A 203 3.56 8.31 26.51
C ASN A 203 4.55 8.22 27.68
N ARG A 204 5.79 8.63 27.45
CA ARG A 204 6.68 9.07 28.52
C ARG A 204 6.25 10.50 28.84
N ASP A 205 5.43 10.64 29.87
CA ASP A 205 5.35 11.87 30.67
C ASP A 205 6.70 12.11 31.36
#